data_AF-A0A7C6HPV5-F1
#
_entry.id   AF-A0A7C6HPV5-F1
#
_cell.length_a   1.000
_cell.length_b   1.000
_cell.length_c   1.000
_cell.angle_alpha   90.00
_cell.angle_beta   90.00
_cell.angle_gamma   90.00
#
_symmetry.space_group_name_H-M   'P 1'
#
loop_
_entity.id
_entity.type
_entity.pdbx_description
1 polymer ?
#
loop_
_entity_poly.entity_id
_entity_poly.type
_entity_poly.pdbx_seq_one_letter_code
_entity_poly.pdbx_strand_id
1 'polypeptide(L)'
;MTLIAITLVTIGCADVLRRGERFAGRRYPYPALLLAFLLPVILGWLVGLEYAQDWLVLYVGIATAMGWIITSQNAVRQERRHGLPLIVLLGGIAVMALYGTVSATDGSALDRWLTGNAFTIGTGLTAGQVLLIIGALLIQVSTGNIIVRLVLAHIGALRPPGEPQPADKLKGGRLLGPMERIFILGLGLAGQVTAAGLVIAAKGLIRFPELQAQARADADDPTATVRGQGIDELTEYFLIGSFVSWLVALSTLALVWLGT
;
A
#
# COMPACT_ATOMS: atom_id res chain seq x y z
N MET A 1 7.02 -17.31 0.62
CA MET A 1 5.89 -16.34 0.62
C MET A 1 5.51 -15.89 2.02
N THR A 2 5.57 -16.76 3.03
CA THR A 2 5.20 -16.43 4.42
C THR A 2 5.99 -15.28 5.03
N LEU A 3 7.30 -15.18 4.78
CA LEU A 3 8.11 -14.05 5.29
C LEU A 3 7.70 -12.71 4.65
N ILE A 4 7.39 -12.71 3.35
CA ILE A 4 6.84 -11.53 2.66
C ILE A 4 5.48 -11.17 3.27
N ALA A 5 4.61 -12.15 3.49
CA ALA A 5 3.32 -11.96 4.14
C ALA A 5 3.46 -11.29 5.54
N ILE A 6 4.35 -11.82 6.38
CA ILE A 6 4.67 -11.26 7.71
C ILE A 6 5.13 -9.80 7.59
N THR A 7 5.99 -9.51 6.60
CA THR A 7 6.50 -8.15 6.36
C THR A 7 5.40 -7.21 5.91
N LEU A 8 4.51 -7.63 5.00
CA LEU A 8 3.37 -6.84 4.55
C LEU A 8 2.37 -6.56 5.68
N VAL A 9 2.03 -7.58 6.49
CA VAL A 9 1.19 -7.41 7.69
C VAL A 9 1.83 -6.40 8.64
N THR A 10 3.14 -6.49 8.85
CA THR A 10 3.87 -5.60 9.76
C THR A 10 3.85 -4.15 9.28
N ILE A 11 4.16 -3.93 8.00
CA ILE A 11 4.13 -2.58 7.40
C ILE A 11 2.71 -2.00 7.45
N GLY A 12 1.71 -2.80 7.08
CA GLY A 12 0.31 -2.39 7.09
C GLY A 12 -0.18 -2.01 8.48
N CYS A 13 0.07 -2.85 9.49
CA CYS A 13 -0.27 -2.56 10.88
C CYS A 13 0.45 -1.33 11.42
N ALA A 14 1.75 -1.19 11.15
CA ALA A 14 2.53 -0.02 11.58
C ALA A 14 1.99 1.28 10.95
N ASP A 15 1.61 1.25 9.67
CA ASP A 15 1.04 2.41 9.01
C ASP A 15 -0.39 2.72 9.49
N VAL A 16 -1.17 1.74 9.92
CA VAL A 16 -2.47 1.99 10.59
C VAL A 16 -2.23 2.68 11.93
N LEU A 17 -1.26 2.21 12.73
CA LEU A 17 -0.92 2.82 14.02
C LEU A 17 -0.42 4.26 13.85
N ARG A 18 0.41 4.51 12.84
CA ARG A 18 0.91 5.87 12.50
C ARG A 18 -0.20 6.85 12.12
N ARG A 19 -1.34 6.38 11.62
CA ARG A 19 -2.50 7.26 11.40
C ARG A 19 -2.97 7.86 12.72
N GLY A 20 -3.11 7.03 13.76
CA GLY A 20 -3.48 7.47 15.10
C GLY A 20 -2.44 8.42 15.72
N GLU A 21 -1.14 8.11 15.56
CA GLU A 21 -0.06 8.97 16.10
C GLU A 21 -0.04 10.39 15.51
N ARG A 22 -0.42 10.54 14.23
CA ARG A 22 -0.55 11.85 13.58
C ARG A 22 -1.67 12.68 14.20
N PHE A 23 -2.79 12.05 14.54
CA PHE A 23 -3.87 12.73 15.27
C PHE A 23 -3.43 13.14 16.68
N ALA A 24 -2.57 12.35 17.33
CA ALA A 24 -2.03 12.64 18.65
C ALA A 24 -0.86 13.64 18.65
N GLY A 25 -0.47 14.21 17.50
CA GLY A 25 0.59 15.23 17.39
C GLY A 25 2.00 14.72 17.73
N ARG A 26 2.25 13.40 17.70
CA ARG A 26 3.49 12.83 18.21
C ARG A 26 4.67 13.03 17.23
N ARG A 27 5.79 13.56 17.72
CA ARG A 27 6.97 13.86 16.89
C ARG A 27 7.79 12.63 16.49
N TYR A 28 7.68 11.50 17.19
CA TYR A 28 8.44 10.28 16.84
C TYR A 28 7.53 9.05 16.89
N PRO A 29 7.61 8.15 15.89
CA PRO A 29 6.69 7.02 15.76
C PRO A 29 7.22 5.81 16.52
N TYR A 30 7.62 6.02 17.78
CA TYR A 30 8.14 4.94 18.63
C TYR A 30 7.20 3.73 18.72
N PRO A 31 5.86 3.90 18.85
CA PRO A 31 4.94 2.76 18.85
C PRO A 31 5.01 1.95 17.54
N ALA A 32 4.99 2.63 16.39
CA ALA A 32 5.09 1.96 15.10
C ALA A 32 6.44 1.25 14.88
N LEU A 33 7.55 1.83 15.35
CA LEU A 33 8.87 1.19 15.28
C LEU A 33 8.97 -0.03 16.20
N LEU A 34 8.43 0.06 17.41
CA LEU A 34 8.36 -1.06 18.34
C LEU A 34 7.52 -2.20 17.75
N LEU A 35 6.37 -1.87 17.15
CA LEU A 35 5.53 -2.84 16.44
C LEU A 35 6.26 -3.48 15.27
N ALA A 36 6.99 -2.68 14.47
CA ALA A 36 7.75 -3.17 13.33
C ALA A 36 8.89 -4.13 13.70
N PHE A 37 9.38 -4.04 14.95
CA PHE A 37 10.38 -4.95 15.49
C PHE A 37 9.74 -6.21 16.08
N LEU A 38 8.70 -6.06 16.91
CA LEU A 38 8.12 -7.18 17.66
C LEU A 38 7.18 -8.06 16.83
N LEU A 39 6.34 -7.46 15.99
CA LEU A 39 5.29 -8.18 15.27
C LEU A 39 5.84 -9.26 14.32
N PRO A 40 6.89 -9.01 13.51
CA PRO A 40 7.49 -10.05 12.68
C PRO A 40 8.01 -11.25 13.47
N VAL A 41 8.62 -10.99 14.63
CA VAL A 41 9.17 -12.04 15.51
C VAL A 41 8.04 -12.90 16.08
N ILE A 42 6.96 -12.27 16.55
CA ILE A 42 5.79 -12.97 17.07
C ILE A 42 5.12 -13.82 15.98
N LEU A 43 4.91 -13.24 14.79
CA LEU A 43 4.31 -13.97 13.68
C LEU A 43 5.21 -15.09 13.17
N GLY A 44 6.52 -14.87 13.07
CA GLY A 44 7.49 -15.91 12.71
C GLY A 44 7.49 -17.07 13.69
N TRP A 45 7.35 -16.78 14.99
CA TRP A 45 7.20 -17.82 16.01
C TRP A 45 5.86 -18.58 15.89
N LEU A 46 4.74 -17.88 15.68
CA LEU A 46 3.41 -18.49 15.50
C LEU A 46 3.30 -19.39 14.27
N VAL A 47 3.98 -18.99 13.19
CA VAL A 47 4.11 -19.76 11.96
C VAL A 47 5.10 -20.92 12.12
N GLY A 48 5.98 -20.89 13.11
CA GLY A 48 6.94 -21.96 13.36
C GLY A 48 8.09 -21.97 12.36
N LEU A 49 8.79 -20.85 12.20
CA LEU A 49 10.00 -20.81 11.35
C LEU A 49 11.09 -21.73 11.93
N GLU A 50 11.36 -22.85 11.25
CA GLU A 50 12.25 -23.91 11.74
C GLU A 50 13.72 -23.67 11.36
N TYR A 51 13.98 -23.02 10.22
CA TYR A 51 15.33 -22.89 9.70
C TYR A 51 15.98 -21.57 10.12
N ALA A 52 17.25 -21.60 10.54
CA ALA A 52 18.02 -20.40 10.91
C ALA A 52 18.06 -19.34 9.78
N GLN A 53 18.01 -19.81 8.53
CA GLN A 53 17.98 -18.98 7.35
C GLN A 53 16.70 -18.14 7.21
N ASP A 54 15.56 -18.65 7.71
CA ASP A 54 14.28 -17.92 7.70
C ASP A 54 14.35 -16.72 8.64
N TRP A 55 15.08 -16.83 9.75
CA TRP A 55 15.33 -15.74 10.68
C TRP A 55 16.21 -14.64 10.07
N LEU A 56 17.21 -14.99 9.25
CA LEU A 56 18.01 -14.00 8.50
C LEU A 56 17.14 -13.18 7.56
N VAL A 57 16.24 -13.82 6.82
CA VAL A 57 15.32 -13.14 5.91
C VAL A 57 14.25 -12.37 6.68
N LEU A 58 13.83 -12.85 7.86
CA LEU A 58 12.96 -12.11 8.76
C LEU A 58 13.62 -10.80 9.23
N TYR A 59 14.93 -10.80 9.53
CA TYR A 59 15.66 -9.57 9.84
C TYR A 59 15.68 -8.59 8.67
N VAL A 60 15.77 -9.08 7.42
CA VAL A 60 15.60 -8.23 6.23
C VAL A 60 14.20 -7.62 6.19
N GLY A 61 13.16 -8.40 6.50
CA GLY A 61 11.78 -7.91 6.63
C GLY A 61 11.61 -6.83 7.69
N ILE A 62 12.19 -7.04 8.89
CA ILE A 62 12.21 -6.06 9.99
C ILE A 62 12.93 -4.78 9.55
N ALA A 63 14.12 -4.90 8.97
CA ALA A 63 14.90 -3.76 8.49
C ALA A 63 14.14 -2.98 7.41
N THR A 64 13.45 -3.69 6.52
CA THR A 64 12.59 -3.09 5.47
C THR A 64 11.44 -2.31 6.09
N ALA A 65 10.73 -2.89 7.06
CA ALA A 65 9.61 -2.25 7.73
C ALA A 65 10.05 -1.00 8.54
N MET A 66 11.13 -1.11 9.31
CA MET A 66 11.68 0.02 10.07
C MET A 66 12.21 1.10 9.14
N GLY A 67 12.96 0.72 8.11
CA GLY A 67 13.47 1.62 7.08
C GLY A 67 12.34 2.36 6.37
N TRP A 68 11.26 1.67 5.99
CA TRP A 68 10.04 2.28 5.44
C TRP A 68 9.46 3.33 6.39
N ILE A 69 9.28 3.02 7.67
CA ILE A 69 8.67 3.94 8.65
C ILE A 69 9.51 5.21 8.80
N ILE A 70 10.83 5.05 8.98
CA ILE A 70 11.76 6.16 9.19
C ILE A 70 11.82 7.05 7.95
N THR A 71 12.08 6.44 6.78
CA THR A 71 12.27 7.17 5.54
C THR A 71 10.98 7.84 5.07
N SER A 72 9.84 7.16 5.15
CA SER A 72 8.54 7.74 4.76
C SER A 72 8.14 8.91 5.67
N GLN A 73 8.48 8.86 6.96
CA GLN A 73 8.22 9.98 7.86
C GLN A 73 9.11 11.18 7.55
N ASN A 74 10.39 10.94 7.30
CA ASN A 74 11.35 11.98 6.96
C ASN A 74 10.99 12.64 5.62
N ALA A 75 10.60 11.85 4.61
CA ALA A 75 10.15 12.36 3.31
C ALA A 75 8.92 13.28 3.44
N VAL A 76 8.00 12.97 4.36
CA VAL A 76 6.82 13.82 4.63
C VAL A 76 7.19 15.10 5.38
N ARG A 77 8.27 15.11 6.16
CA ARG A 77 8.67 16.25 7.01
C ARG A 77 9.62 17.23 6.36
N GLN A 78 10.56 16.72 5.58
CA GLN A 78 11.69 17.49 5.06
C GLN A 78 11.52 17.88 3.60
N GLU A 79 10.40 17.52 2.95
CA GLU A 79 10.10 17.77 1.53
C GLU A 79 11.24 17.37 0.59
N ARG A 80 12.01 16.35 0.99
CA ARG A 80 13.22 15.91 0.30
C ARG A 80 13.24 14.39 0.22
N ARG A 81 13.78 13.89 -0.89
CA ARG A 81 14.03 12.45 -1.15
C ARG A 81 12.78 11.56 -1.08
N HIS A 82 11.71 11.96 -1.76
CA HIS A 82 10.45 11.19 -1.81
C HIS A 82 10.57 9.78 -2.42
N GLY A 83 11.62 9.50 -3.21
CA GLY A 83 11.89 8.18 -3.78
C GLY A 83 12.57 7.19 -2.82
N LEU A 84 13.29 7.67 -1.78
CA LEU A 84 14.04 6.79 -0.86
C LEU A 84 13.14 5.75 -0.16
N PRO A 85 11.96 6.09 0.38
CA PRO A 85 11.10 5.09 1.03
C PRO A 85 10.61 4.02 0.05
N LEU A 86 10.34 4.39 -1.20
CA LEU A 86 9.92 3.45 -2.24
C LEU A 86 11.05 2.48 -2.59
N ILE A 87 12.29 2.97 -2.68
CA ILE A 87 13.47 2.13 -2.90
C ILE A 87 13.66 1.15 -1.74
N VAL A 88 13.52 1.60 -0.50
CA VAL A 88 13.63 0.71 0.68
C VAL A 88 12.56 -0.37 0.66
N LEU A 89 11.31 0.01 0.39
CA LEU A 89 10.18 -0.94 0.33
C LEU A 89 10.36 -1.97 -0.79
N LEU A 90 10.55 -1.50 -2.02
CA LEU A 90 10.66 -2.36 -3.19
C LEU A 90 11.94 -3.19 -3.17
N GLY A 91 13.06 -2.60 -2.77
CA GLY A 91 14.34 -3.29 -2.62
C GLY A 91 14.28 -4.38 -1.56
N GLY A 92 13.67 -4.10 -0.39
CA GLY A 92 13.49 -5.10 0.65
C GLY A 92 12.62 -6.28 0.20
N ILE A 93 11.47 -6.00 -0.43
CA ILE A 93 10.60 -7.05 -0.98
C ILE A 93 11.33 -7.84 -2.08
N ALA A 94 12.10 -7.19 -2.95
CA ALA A 94 12.86 -7.85 -4.01
C ALA A 94 13.94 -8.78 -3.44
N VAL A 95 14.70 -8.33 -2.43
CA VAL A 95 15.70 -9.17 -1.74
C VAL A 95 15.04 -10.41 -1.13
N MET A 96 13.88 -10.24 -0.49
CA MET A 96 13.13 -11.36 0.08
C MET A 96 12.56 -12.30 -1.00
N ALA A 97 12.15 -11.77 -2.15
CA ALA A 97 11.67 -12.57 -3.27
C ALA A 97 12.79 -13.39 -3.93
N LEU A 98 14.00 -12.81 -4.06
CA LEU A 98 15.19 -13.47 -4.62
C LEU A 98 15.67 -14.64 -3.77
N TYR A 99 15.45 -14.59 -2.46
CA TYR A 99 15.81 -15.68 -1.54
C TYR A 99 15.04 -16.98 -1.83
N GLY A 100 13.91 -16.91 -2.53
CA GLY A 100 13.10 -18.09 -2.86
C GLY A 100 12.21 -18.55 -1.71
N THR A 101 11.10 -19.20 -2.07
CA THR A 101 9.96 -19.50 -1.21
C THR A 101 10.05 -20.89 -0.58
N VAL A 102 11.16 -21.22 0.09
CA VAL A 102 11.46 -22.62 0.45
C VAL A 102 10.89 -23.05 1.81
N SER A 103 10.50 -22.13 2.68
CA SER A 103 9.95 -22.48 3.99
C SER A 103 8.49 -22.95 3.85
N ALA A 104 8.29 -24.26 3.73
CA ALA A 104 6.99 -24.88 3.93
C ALA A 104 6.58 -24.69 5.40
N THR A 105 5.38 -24.15 5.63
CA THR A 105 4.86 -23.83 6.97
C THR A 105 3.69 -24.75 7.36
N ASP A 106 3.64 -25.92 6.73
CA ASP A 106 2.56 -26.90 6.88
C ASP A 106 2.58 -27.46 8.32
N GLY A 107 1.45 -27.41 9.03
CA GLY A 107 1.34 -27.90 10.42
C GLY A 107 1.71 -26.90 11.53
N SER A 108 1.94 -25.62 11.21
CA SER A 108 2.20 -24.56 12.20
C SER A 108 1.10 -24.43 13.27
N ALA A 109 1.39 -23.77 14.40
CA ALA A 109 0.39 -23.52 15.45
C ALA A 109 -0.80 -22.70 14.91
N LEU A 110 -0.54 -21.75 14.01
CA LEU A 110 -1.57 -21.01 13.30
C LEU A 110 -2.38 -21.92 12.36
N ASP A 111 -1.73 -22.83 11.64
CA ASP A 111 -2.39 -23.80 10.75
C ASP A 111 -3.27 -24.79 11.53
N ARG A 112 -2.80 -25.26 12.69
CA ARG A 112 -3.58 -26.09 13.62
C ARG A 112 -4.75 -25.34 14.25
N TRP A 113 -4.56 -24.05 14.58
CA TRP A 113 -5.65 -23.22 15.07
C TRP A 113 -6.69 -22.94 13.98
N LEU A 114 -6.24 -22.66 12.75
CA LEU A 114 -7.10 -22.49 11.59
C LEU A 114 -7.90 -23.76 11.31
N THR A 115 -7.24 -24.92 11.17
CA THR A 115 -7.95 -26.19 10.95
C THR A 115 -8.85 -26.61 12.12
N GLY A 116 -8.45 -26.32 13.36
CA GLY A 116 -9.21 -26.68 14.57
C GLY A 116 -10.38 -25.76 14.92
N ASN A 117 -10.34 -24.48 14.49
CA ASN A 117 -11.37 -23.48 14.82
C ASN A 117 -12.03 -22.85 13.59
N ALA A 118 -11.63 -23.19 12.36
CA ALA A 118 -12.22 -22.62 11.16
C ALA A 118 -13.69 -23.02 11.08
N PHE A 119 -14.55 -22.08 11.50
CA PHE A 119 -15.43 -21.37 10.58
C PHE A 119 -15.63 -22.13 9.27
N THR A 120 -16.83 -22.68 9.08
CA THR A 120 -17.33 -23.62 8.06
C THR A 120 -17.13 -23.17 6.59
N ILE A 121 -15.93 -22.71 6.22
CA ILE A 121 -15.52 -22.33 4.88
C ILE A 121 -14.30 -23.19 4.59
N GLY A 122 -14.54 -24.37 4.00
CA GLY A 122 -13.52 -25.37 3.65
C GLY A 122 -12.56 -24.87 2.57
N THR A 123 -11.72 -23.89 2.89
CA THR A 123 -10.89 -23.18 1.90
C THR A 123 -9.50 -23.78 1.70
N GLY A 124 -9.06 -24.73 2.54
CA GLY A 124 -7.75 -25.38 2.38
C GLY A 124 -6.56 -24.41 2.41
N LEU A 125 -6.75 -23.19 2.95
CA LEU A 125 -5.73 -22.15 2.95
C LEU A 125 -4.71 -22.39 4.07
N THR A 126 -3.43 -22.30 3.73
CA THR A 126 -2.32 -22.36 4.68
C THR A 126 -2.21 -21.08 5.50
N ALA A 127 -1.60 -21.16 6.68
CA ALA A 127 -1.25 -20.01 7.53
C ALA A 127 -0.56 -18.87 6.75
N GLY A 128 0.37 -19.21 5.84
CA GLY A 128 1.08 -18.24 5.01
C GLY A 128 0.17 -17.51 4.02
N GLN A 129 -0.77 -18.21 3.38
CA GLN A 129 -1.75 -17.62 2.47
C GLN A 129 -2.71 -16.66 3.20
N VAL A 130 -3.18 -17.04 4.39
CA VAL A 130 -4.03 -16.18 5.22
C VAL A 130 -3.29 -14.89 5.59
N LEU A 131 -2.06 -14.98 6.06
CA LEU A 131 -1.23 -13.80 6.36
C LEU A 131 -1.00 -12.95 5.11
N LEU A 132 -0.84 -13.57 3.93
CA LEU A 132 -0.61 -12.84 2.69
C LEU A 132 -1.83 -12.04 2.26
N ILE A 133 -3.03 -12.63 2.39
CA ILE A 133 -4.32 -11.95 2.12
C ILE A 133 -4.51 -10.80 3.12
N ILE A 134 -4.30 -11.04 4.42
CA ILE A 134 -4.42 -10.00 5.46
C ILE A 134 -3.41 -8.87 5.18
N GLY A 135 -2.17 -9.20 4.88
CA GLY A 135 -1.13 -8.25 4.51
C GLY A 135 -1.55 -7.40 3.31
N ALA A 136 -2.00 -8.03 2.23
CA ALA A 136 -2.49 -7.34 1.03
C ALA A 136 -3.63 -6.36 1.35
N LEU A 137 -4.62 -6.77 2.15
CA LEU A 137 -5.71 -5.90 2.58
C LEU A 137 -5.22 -4.70 3.42
N LEU A 138 -4.31 -4.93 4.38
CA LEU A 138 -3.75 -3.86 5.21
C LEU A 138 -2.98 -2.82 4.37
N ILE A 139 -2.23 -3.28 3.36
CA ILE A 139 -1.55 -2.39 2.40
C ILE A 139 -2.59 -1.51 1.69
N GLN A 140 -3.74 -2.05 1.28
CA GLN A 140 -4.77 -1.25 0.61
C GLN A 140 -5.38 -0.18 1.50
N VAL A 141 -5.49 -0.44 2.80
CA VAL A 141 -6.10 0.51 3.74
C VAL A 141 -5.15 1.67 4.02
N SER A 142 -3.91 1.39 4.45
CA SER A 142 -2.98 2.42 4.94
C SER A 142 -1.82 2.73 4.02
N THR A 143 -0.98 1.75 3.75
CA THR A 143 0.31 1.93 3.09
C THR A 143 0.14 2.41 1.64
N GLY A 144 -0.88 1.95 0.91
CA GLY A 144 -1.19 2.42 -0.45
C GLY A 144 -1.45 3.92 -0.52
N ASN A 145 -2.07 4.53 0.50
CA ASN A 145 -2.24 5.99 0.55
C ASN A 145 -0.90 6.71 0.73
N ILE A 146 0.03 6.14 1.48
CA ILE A 146 1.37 6.69 1.68
C ILE A 146 2.18 6.56 0.38
N ILE A 147 2.11 5.41 -0.29
CA ILE A 147 2.77 5.18 -1.59
C ILE A 147 2.30 6.19 -2.63
N VAL A 148 0.98 6.32 -2.83
CA VAL A 148 0.41 7.28 -3.79
C VAL A 148 0.91 8.70 -3.49
N ARG A 149 0.88 9.10 -2.21
CA ARG A 149 1.38 10.42 -1.81
C ARG A 149 2.88 10.60 -2.07
N LEU A 150 3.69 9.58 -1.80
CA LEU A 150 5.14 9.65 -2.04
C LEU A 150 5.47 9.74 -3.53
N VAL A 151 4.75 9.01 -4.38
CA VAL A 151 4.92 9.10 -5.84
C VAL A 151 4.54 10.48 -6.34
N LEU A 152 3.37 11.00 -5.94
CA LEU A 152 2.92 12.35 -6.31
C LEU A 152 3.89 13.44 -5.82
N ALA A 153 4.46 13.27 -4.63
CA ALA A 153 5.48 14.19 -4.11
C ALA A 153 6.77 14.12 -4.94
N HIS A 154 7.14 12.92 -5.42
CA HIS A 154 8.38 12.72 -6.17
C HIS A 154 8.35 13.41 -7.54
N ILE A 155 7.20 13.41 -8.20
CA ILE A 155 6.99 14.05 -9.50
C ILE A 155 6.67 15.54 -9.41
N GLY A 156 6.54 16.10 -8.20
CA GLY A 156 6.20 17.52 -8.01
C GLY A 156 4.70 17.85 -8.16
N ALA A 157 3.83 16.85 -8.30
CA ALA A 157 2.38 17.05 -8.44
C ALA A 157 1.67 17.39 -7.11
N LEU A 158 2.40 17.55 -6.01
CA LEU A 158 1.86 18.03 -4.74
C LEU A 158 2.21 19.50 -4.53
N ARG A 159 1.20 20.29 -4.17
CA ARG A 159 1.39 21.68 -3.75
C ARG A 159 2.08 21.76 -2.38
N PRO A 160 2.83 22.84 -2.11
CA PRO A 160 3.47 23.07 -0.81
C PRO A 160 2.46 23.04 0.35
N PRO A 161 2.88 22.63 1.56
CA PRO A 161 2.00 22.61 2.73
C PRO A 161 1.53 24.03 3.07
N GLY A 162 0.21 24.20 3.13
CA GLY A 162 -0.45 25.49 3.40
C GLY A 162 -1.35 25.95 2.25
N GLU A 163 -1.16 25.40 1.05
CA GLU A 163 -2.09 25.59 -0.06
C GLU A 163 -3.13 24.46 -0.11
N PRO A 164 -4.40 24.76 -0.44
CA PRO A 164 -5.44 23.74 -0.55
C PRO A 164 -5.07 22.76 -1.66
N GLN A 165 -4.90 21.49 -1.30
CA GLN A 165 -4.64 20.45 -2.29
C GLN A 165 -5.91 20.17 -3.10
N PRO A 166 -5.78 19.66 -4.33
CA PRO A 166 -6.92 19.25 -5.14
C PRO A 166 -7.83 18.24 -4.40
N ALA A 167 -7.23 17.39 -3.57
CA ALA A 167 -7.95 16.43 -2.72
C ALA A 167 -8.76 17.06 -1.58
N ASP A 168 -8.39 18.26 -1.09
CA ASP A 168 -9.06 18.91 0.04
C ASP A 168 -10.44 19.49 -0.35
N LYS A 169 -10.66 19.74 -1.65
CA LYS A 169 -11.98 20.12 -2.18
C LYS A 169 -12.97 18.94 -2.21
N LEU A 170 -12.49 17.70 -2.13
CA LEU A 170 -13.29 16.47 -2.19
C LEU A 170 -13.33 15.78 -0.82
N LYS A 171 -14.30 16.18 0.03
CA LYS A 171 -14.51 15.60 1.38
C LYS A 171 -14.58 14.06 1.40
N GLY A 172 -14.99 13.41 0.29
CA GLY A 172 -15.07 11.95 0.16
C GLY A 172 -13.83 11.25 -0.41
N GLY A 173 -12.85 11.98 -0.95
CA GLY A 173 -11.73 11.40 -1.70
C GLY A 173 -10.79 10.51 -0.87
N ARG A 174 -10.68 10.78 0.44
CA ARG A 174 -9.77 10.04 1.35
C ARG A 174 -10.21 8.60 1.63
N LEU A 175 -11.50 8.30 1.52
CA LEU A 175 -12.06 6.96 1.76
C LEU A 175 -12.35 6.22 0.44
N LEU A 176 -12.67 6.96 -0.62
CA LEU A 176 -12.99 6.37 -1.92
C LEU A 176 -11.83 5.58 -2.53
N GLY A 177 -10.59 6.09 -2.41
CA GLY A 177 -9.39 5.41 -2.93
C GLY A 177 -9.16 4.02 -2.31
N PRO A 178 -9.07 3.89 -0.97
CA PRO A 178 -8.98 2.59 -0.31
C PRO A 178 -10.13 1.63 -0.64
N MET A 179 -11.37 2.12 -0.70
CA MET A 179 -12.54 1.28 -1.01
C MET A 179 -12.45 0.67 -2.40
N GLU A 180 -12.06 1.45 -3.40
CA GLU A 180 -11.86 0.95 -4.75
C GLU A 180 -10.76 -0.12 -4.81
N ARG A 181 -9.63 0.11 -4.13
CA ARG A 181 -8.54 -0.85 -4.12
C ARG A 181 -8.94 -2.17 -3.45
N ILE A 182 -9.70 -2.10 -2.36
CA ILE A 182 -10.26 -3.28 -1.70
C ILE A 182 -11.24 -4.00 -2.62
N PHE A 183 -12.07 -3.26 -3.37
CA PHE A 183 -13.01 -3.84 -4.32
C PHE A 183 -12.29 -4.56 -5.47
N ILE A 184 -11.27 -3.93 -6.07
CA ILE A 184 -10.42 -4.54 -7.12
C ILE A 184 -9.72 -5.79 -6.57
N LEU A 185 -9.10 -5.70 -5.40
CA LEU A 185 -8.43 -6.84 -4.76
C LEU A 185 -9.42 -7.97 -4.48
N GLY A 186 -10.59 -7.66 -3.91
CA GLY A 186 -11.63 -8.64 -3.60
C GLY A 186 -12.16 -9.36 -4.84
N LEU A 187 -12.45 -8.63 -5.92
CA LEU A 187 -12.85 -9.22 -7.21
C LEU A 187 -11.74 -10.10 -7.79
N GLY A 188 -10.48 -9.67 -7.69
CA GLY A 188 -9.32 -10.46 -8.12
C GLY A 188 -9.17 -11.76 -7.33
N LEU A 189 -9.33 -11.71 -6.00
CA LEU A 189 -9.30 -12.90 -5.14
C LEU A 189 -10.49 -13.83 -5.40
N ALA A 190 -11.64 -13.30 -5.83
CA ALA A 190 -12.80 -14.09 -6.26
C ALA A 190 -12.66 -14.66 -7.69
N GLY A 191 -11.52 -14.47 -8.36
CA GLY A 191 -11.28 -14.90 -9.73
C GLY A 191 -11.97 -14.04 -10.81
N GLN A 192 -12.63 -12.94 -10.42
CA GLN A 192 -13.38 -12.05 -11.31
C GLN A 192 -12.51 -10.91 -11.84
N VAL A 193 -11.38 -11.23 -12.48
CA VAL A 193 -10.44 -10.23 -13.02
C VAL A 193 -11.10 -9.31 -14.04
N THR A 194 -12.01 -9.85 -14.86
CA THR A 194 -12.77 -9.07 -15.85
C THR A 194 -13.63 -8.00 -15.18
N ALA A 195 -14.30 -8.34 -14.07
CA ALA A 195 -15.08 -7.39 -13.30
C ALA A 195 -14.20 -6.32 -12.65
N ALA A 196 -13.03 -6.70 -12.13
CA ALA A 196 -12.06 -5.74 -11.61
C ALA A 196 -11.56 -4.77 -12.70
N GLY A 197 -11.31 -5.27 -13.92
CA GLY A 197 -10.96 -4.46 -15.08
C GLY A 197 -12.07 -3.50 -15.50
N LEU A 198 -13.34 -3.93 -15.43
CA LEU A 198 -14.49 -3.07 -15.70
C LEU A 198 -14.57 -1.87 -14.74
N VAL A 199 -14.30 -2.08 -13.45
CA VAL A 199 -14.28 -1.01 -12.44
C VAL A 199 -13.21 0.03 -12.76
N ILE A 200 -12.00 -0.43 -13.10
CA ILE A 200 -10.89 0.43 -13.51
C ILE A 200 -11.26 1.23 -14.76
N ALA A 201 -11.82 0.56 -15.78
CA ALA A 201 -12.23 1.17 -17.04
C ALA A 201 -13.34 2.21 -16.84
N ALA A 202 -14.36 1.89 -16.04
CA ALA A 202 -15.46 2.80 -15.73
C ALA A 202 -14.96 4.07 -15.04
N LYS A 203 -14.05 3.95 -14.07
CA LYS A 203 -13.46 5.11 -13.40
C LYS A 203 -12.59 5.94 -14.34
N GLY A 204 -11.87 5.30 -15.27
CA GLY A 204 -11.12 5.99 -16.33
C GLY A 204 -12.03 6.81 -17.25
N LEU A 205 -13.13 6.21 -17.72
CA LEU A 205 -14.07 6.84 -18.66
C LEU A 205 -14.80 8.06 -18.06
N ILE A 206 -15.23 8.00 -16.80
CA ILE A 206 -15.99 9.09 -16.15
C ILE A 206 -15.14 10.36 -16.01
N ARG A 207 -13.81 10.23 -15.96
CA ARG A 207 -12.90 11.36 -15.77
C ARG A 207 -12.54 12.11 -17.05
N PHE A 208 -12.67 11.46 -18.20
CA PHE A 208 -12.33 12.07 -19.49
C PHE A 208 -13.16 13.32 -19.83
N PRO A 209 -14.49 13.33 -19.64
CA PRO A 209 -15.31 14.52 -19.84
C PRO A 209 -14.94 15.68 -18.90
N GLU A 210 -14.61 15.38 -17.63
CA GLU A 210 -14.21 16.40 -16.64
C GLU A 210 -12.90 17.10 -17.06
N LEU A 211 -11.92 16.32 -17.52
CA LEU A 211 -10.65 16.86 -18.03
C LEU A 211 -10.85 17.71 -19.30
N GLN A 212 -11.74 17.30 -20.20
CA GLN A 212 -12.06 18.08 -21.40
C GLN A 212 -12.84 19.36 -21.10
N ALA A 213 -13.75 19.33 -20.12
CA ALA A 213 -14.51 20.49 -19.70
C ALA A 213 -13.62 21.53 -18.99
N GLN A 214 -12.69 21.08 -18.14
CA GLN A 214 -11.67 21.95 -17.53
C GLN A 214 -10.78 22.58 -18.62
N ALA A 215 -10.24 21.76 -19.53
CA ALA A 215 -9.36 22.24 -20.60
C ALA A 215 -10.04 23.26 -21.54
N ARG A 216 -11.35 23.16 -21.76
CA ARG A 216 -12.13 24.13 -22.55
C ARG A 216 -12.45 25.41 -21.78
N ALA A 217 -12.80 25.31 -20.51
CA ALA A 217 -13.11 26.47 -19.68
C ALA A 217 -11.90 27.41 -19.50
N ASP A 218 -10.69 26.85 -19.42
CA ASP A 218 -9.46 27.63 -19.32
C ASP A 218 -9.01 28.23 -20.67
N ALA A 219 -9.45 27.66 -21.79
CA ALA A 219 -9.18 28.22 -23.12
C ALA A 219 -10.01 29.48 -23.43
N ASP A 220 -11.17 29.63 -22.77
CA ASP A 220 -12.07 30.78 -22.90
C ASP A 220 -11.75 31.94 -21.93
N ASP A 221 -10.80 31.77 -20.99
CA ASP A 221 -10.36 32.83 -20.07
C ASP A 221 -9.03 33.45 -20.55
N PRO A 222 -9.05 34.68 -21.13
CA PRO A 222 -7.83 35.34 -21.62
C PRO A 222 -6.83 35.70 -20.52
N THR A 223 -7.19 35.60 -19.23
CA THR A 223 -6.27 35.79 -18.09
C THR A 223 -5.55 34.51 -17.65
N ALA A 224 -5.95 33.34 -18.16
CA ALA A 224 -5.34 32.04 -17.83
C ALA A 224 -3.88 31.91 -18.32
N THR A 225 -3.48 32.67 -19.34
CA THR A 225 -2.11 32.72 -19.87
C THR A 225 -1.09 33.26 -18.85
N VAL A 226 -1.52 33.99 -17.83
CA VAL A 226 -0.66 34.46 -16.72
C VAL A 226 -0.58 33.44 -15.57
N ARG A 227 -1.45 32.41 -15.55
CA ARG A 227 -1.52 31.33 -14.54
C ARG A 227 -1.22 29.93 -15.13
N GLY A 228 -0.43 29.87 -16.20
CA GLY A 228 -0.22 28.69 -17.07
C GLY A 228 0.42 27.43 -16.47
N GLN A 229 0.32 27.17 -15.16
CA GLN A 229 0.84 25.96 -14.50
C GLN A 229 -0.25 25.11 -13.82
N GLY A 230 -1.47 25.62 -13.63
CA GLY A 230 -2.46 24.94 -12.76
C GLY A 230 -3.18 23.72 -13.35
N ILE A 231 -3.36 23.64 -14.69
CA ILE A 231 -4.23 22.65 -15.36
C ILE A 231 -3.52 21.32 -15.60
N ASP A 232 -2.26 21.41 -16.03
CA ASP A 232 -1.41 20.25 -16.28
C ASP A 232 -1.14 19.53 -14.94
N GLU A 233 -0.82 20.30 -13.88
CA GLU A 233 -0.60 19.77 -12.53
C GLU A 233 -1.83 19.05 -11.95
N LEU A 234 -3.05 19.57 -12.16
CA LEU A 234 -4.29 18.95 -11.68
C LEU A 234 -4.57 17.64 -12.42
N THR A 235 -4.42 17.66 -13.74
CA THR A 235 -4.62 16.50 -14.61
C THR A 235 -3.61 15.41 -14.28
N GLU A 236 -2.34 15.79 -14.14
CA GLU A 236 -1.24 14.92 -13.77
C GLU A 236 -1.45 14.31 -12.38
N TYR A 237 -1.77 15.13 -11.37
CA TYR A 237 -2.07 14.68 -10.00
C TYR A 237 -3.15 13.59 -10.01
N PHE A 238 -4.23 13.83 -10.73
CA PHE A 238 -5.36 12.94 -10.78
C PHE A 238 -5.04 11.66 -11.55
N LEU A 239 -4.46 11.76 -12.75
CA LEU A 239 -4.15 10.62 -13.62
C LEU A 239 -3.12 9.70 -12.96
N ILE A 240 -2.01 10.26 -12.48
CA ILE A 240 -0.95 9.49 -11.83
C ILE A 240 -1.43 8.95 -10.48
N GLY A 241 -2.18 9.74 -9.71
CA GLY A 241 -2.73 9.29 -8.43
C GLY A 241 -3.61 8.06 -8.57
N SER A 242 -4.51 8.04 -9.55
CA SER A 242 -5.36 6.87 -9.84
C SER A 242 -4.56 5.69 -10.38
N PHE A 243 -3.64 5.94 -11.32
CA PHE A 243 -2.81 4.88 -11.92
C PHE A 243 -1.95 4.16 -10.87
N VAL A 244 -1.25 4.92 -10.02
CA VAL A 244 -0.44 4.37 -8.93
C VAL A 244 -1.31 3.60 -7.94
N SER A 245 -2.51 4.10 -7.65
CA SER A 245 -3.46 3.44 -6.75
C SER A 245 -3.89 2.07 -7.29
N TRP A 246 -4.20 1.95 -8.58
CA TRP A 246 -4.51 0.66 -9.21
C TRP A 246 -3.30 -0.27 -9.28
N LEU A 247 -2.13 0.27 -9.58
CA LEU A 247 -0.88 -0.50 -9.60
C LEU A 247 -0.62 -1.14 -8.24
N VAL A 248 -0.80 -0.39 -7.13
CA VAL A 248 -0.68 -0.94 -5.77
C VAL A 248 -1.68 -2.08 -5.53
N ALA A 249 -2.94 -1.94 -5.97
CA ALA A 249 -3.94 -3.00 -5.84
C ALA A 249 -3.53 -4.26 -6.62
N LEU A 250 -3.19 -4.09 -7.90
CA LEU A 250 -2.83 -5.17 -8.81
C LEU A 250 -1.51 -5.86 -8.41
N SER A 251 -0.51 -5.12 -7.94
CA SER A 251 0.75 -5.70 -7.46
C SER A 251 0.54 -6.56 -6.23
N THR A 252 -0.29 -6.14 -5.26
CA THR A 252 -0.61 -7.00 -4.11
C THR A 252 -1.44 -8.22 -4.51
N LEU A 253 -2.36 -8.07 -5.46
CA LEU A 253 -3.13 -9.19 -5.99
C LEU A 253 -2.22 -10.21 -6.68
N ALA A 254 -1.30 -9.75 -7.53
CA ALA A 254 -0.31 -10.61 -8.18
C ALA A 254 0.58 -11.34 -7.16
N LEU A 255 1.00 -10.65 -6.10
CA LEU A 255 1.73 -11.29 -4.99
C LEU A 255 0.91 -12.37 -4.30
N VAL A 256 -0.39 -12.14 -4.06
CA VAL A 256 -1.27 -13.17 -3.48
C VAL A 256 -1.38 -14.36 -4.41
N TRP A 257 -1.64 -14.15 -5.70
CA TRP A 257 -1.75 -15.22 -6.69
C TRP A 257 -0.45 -16.02 -6.87
N LEU A 258 0.71 -15.39 -6.74
CA LEU A 258 2.00 -16.10 -6.76
C LEU A 258 2.25 -16.91 -5.50
N GLY A 259 1.54 -16.62 -4.40
CA GLY A 259 1.67 -17.31 -3.11
C GLY A 259 0.52 -18.25 -2.77
N THR A 260 -0.50 -18.36 -3.63
CA THR A 260 -1.60 -19.31 -3.52
C THR A 260 -1.40 -20.45 -4.50
#